data_AF-A0A377WER7-F1
#
_entry.id   AF-A0A377WER7-F1
#
_cell.length_a   1.000
_cell.length_b   1.000
_cell.length_c   1.000
_cell.angle_alpha   90.00
_cell.angle_beta   90.00
_cell.angle_gamma   90.00
#
_symmetry.space_group_name_H-M   'P 1'
#
loop_
_entity.id
_entity.type
_entity.pdbx_description
1 polymer ?
#
loop_
_entity_poly.entity_id
_entity_poly.type
_entity_poly.pdbx_seq_one_letter_code
_entity_poly.pdbx_strand_id
1 'polypeptide(L)'
;MHDAIGRIMQLRDLLKERYHFEAFTVPYPTLNLGAIHGGDASNRICACCELHMDIRPLPGMTLNDLNGLLGEALAPVSETLAGPPDGL
;
A
#
# COMPACT_ATOMS: atom_id res chain seq x y z
N MET A 1 -9.88 -4.86 3.44
CA MET A 1 -8.50 -5.32 3.67
C MET A 1 -7.89 -6.08 2.51
N HIS A 2 -8.50 -7.19 2.06
CA HIS A 2 -7.97 -7.97 0.92
C HIS A 2 -7.70 -7.09 -0.30
N ASP A 3 -8.65 -6.23 -0.67
CA ASP A 3 -8.51 -5.34 -1.82
C ASP A 3 -7.36 -4.34 -1.67
N ALA A 4 -7.21 -3.72 -0.50
CA ALA A 4 -6.10 -2.81 -0.21
C ALA A 4 -4.74 -3.50 -0.39
N ILE A 5 -4.59 -4.71 0.17
CA ILE A 5 -3.37 -5.51 0.04
C ILE A 5 -3.12 -5.88 -1.42
N GLY A 6 -4.16 -6.32 -2.15
CA GLY A 6 -4.06 -6.65 -3.56
C GLY A 6 -3.58 -5.48 -4.41
N ARG A 7 -4.09 -4.26 -4.16
CA ARG A 7 -3.65 -3.03 -4.82
C ARG A 7 -2.20 -2.68 -4.50
N ILE A 8 -1.79 -2.82 -3.23
CA ILE A 8 -0.40 -2.58 -2.82
C ILE A 8 0.55 -3.59 -3.50
N MET A 9 0.15 -4.85 -3.64
CA MET A 9 0.94 -5.86 -4.36
C MET A 9 1.05 -5.55 -5.86
N GLN A 10 -0.03 -5.07 -6.49
CA GLN A 10 0.02 -4.59 -7.88
C GLN A 10 0.97 -3.40 -8.03
N LEU A 11 0.93 -2.45 -7.09
CA LEU A 11 1.87 -1.32 -7.07
C LEU A 11 3.32 -1.80 -6.95
N ARG A 12 3.62 -2.76 -6.07
CA ARG A 12 4.96 -3.37 -5.97
C ARG A 12 5.43 -3.90 -7.32
N ASP A 13 4.58 -4.65 -8.02
CA ASP A 13 4.95 -5.27 -9.29
C ASP A 13 5.15 -4.20 -10.38
N LEU A 14 4.32 -3.15 -10.39
CA LEU A 14 4.48 -1.99 -11.27
C LEU A 14 5.78 -1.22 -11.01
N LEU A 15 6.13 -0.99 -9.74
CA LEU A 15 7.38 -0.33 -9.37
C LEU A 15 8.59 -1.14 -9.85
N LYS A 16 8.53 -2.47 -9.71
CA LYS A 16 9.58 -3.37 -10.18
C LYS A 16 9.74 -3.37 -11.70
N GLU A 17 8.65 -3.25 -12.45
CA GLU A 17 8.68 -3.20 -13.90
C GLU A 17 9.19 -1.84 -14.43
N ARG A 18 8.75 -0.73 -13.83
CA ARG A 18 8.99 0.61 -14.37
C ARG A 18 10.33 1.22 -13.99
N TYR A 19 10.88 0.83 -12.84
CA TYR A 19 12.09 1.45 -12.30
C TYR A 19 13.22 0.43 -12.23
N HIS A 20 14.33 0.76 -12.87
CA HIS A 20 15.52 -0.07 -12.85
C HIS A 20 16.78 0.78 -12.65
N PHE A 21 17.72 0.33 -11.82
CA PHE A 21 19.01 0.97 -11.61
C PHE A 21 20.11 -0.08 -11.44
N GLU A 22 20.89 -0.28 -12.51
CA GLU A 22 21.86 -1.38 -12.66
C GLU A 22 22.97 -1.39 -11.60
N ALA A 23 23.24 -0.25 -10.95
CA ALA A 23 24.27 -0.18 -9.93
C ALA A 23 23.93 -0.93 -8.62
N PHE A 24 22.69 -1.42 -8.45
CA PHE A 24 22.28 -2.22 -7.29
C PHE A 24 22.12 -3.70 -7.65
N THR A 25 22.48 -4.58 -6.70
CA THR A 25 22.21 -6.03 -6.80
C THR A 25 20.71 -6.35 -6.84
N VAL A 26 19.89 -5.54 -6.17
CA VAL A 26 18.44 -5.52 -6.32
C VAL A 26 18.11 -4.24 -7.09
N PRO A 27 18.05 -4.29 -8.43
CA PRO A 27 18.07 -3.09 -9.26
C PRO A 27 16.70 -2.42 -9.39
N TYR A 28 15.76 -2.64 -8.47
CA TYR A 28 14.41 -2.12 -8.51
C TYR A 28 13.93 -1.70 -7.12
N PRO A 29 12.93 -0.80 -7.00
CA PRO A 29 12.34 -0.48 -5.71
C PRO A 29 11.68 -1.72 -5.12
N THR A 30 11.83 -1.92 -3.81
CA THR A 30 11.18 -3.04 -3.11
C THR A 30 10.06 -2.54 -2.24
N LEU A 31 8.98 -3.32 -2.14
CA LEU A 31 7.89 -3.10 -1.20
C LEU A 31 7.62 -4.42 -0.50
N ASN A 32 7.57 -4.38 0.83
CA ASN A 32 7.31 -5.55 1.66
C ASN A 32 6.19 -5.26 2.66
N LEU A 33 5.35 -6.28 2.89
CA LEU A 33 4.27 -6.25 3.87
C LEU A 33 4.79 -6.91 5.15
N GLY A 34 4.92 -6.13 6.22
CA GLY A 34 5.52 -6.58 7.46
C GLY A 34 4.53 -7.22 8.42
N ALA A 35 3.47 -6.51 8.78
CA ALA A 35 2.49 -6.96 9.77
C ALA A 35 1.10 -6.38 9.48
N ILE A 36 0.06 -7.14 9.81
CA ILE A 36 -1.33 -6.68 9.75
C ILE A 36 -1.97 -6.97 11.09
N HIS A 37 -2.56 -5.94 11.69
CA HIS A 37 -3.28 -6.02 12.95
C HIS A 37 -4.70 -5.52 12.75
N GLY A 38 -5.70 -6.20 13.30
CA GLY A 38 -7.08 -5.76 13.20
C GLY A 38 -8.04 -6.74 13.84
N GLY A 39 -9.17 -6.21 14.29
CA GLY A 39 -10.18 -6.96 15.03
C GLY A 39 -9.76 -7.18 16.49
N ASP A 40 -10.77 -7.34 17.33
CA ASP A 40 -10.65 -7.54 18.77
C ASP A 40 -11.30 -8.85 19.23
N ALA A 41 -12.31 -9.34 18.51
CA ALA A 41 -13.01 -10.59 18.82
C ALA A 41 -13.47 -11.33 17.54
N SER A 42 -13.47 -12.66 17.57
CA SER A 42 -13.85 -13.51 16.43
C SER A 42 -15.32 -13.40 16.03
N ASN A 43 -16.18 -12.99 16.97
CA ASN A 43 -17.61 -12.79 16.76
C ASN A 43 -17.97 -11.31 16.50
N ARG A 44 -16.99 -10.45 16.21
CA ARG A 44 -17.20 -9.04 15.87
C ARG A 44 -16.57 -8.74 14.51
N ILE A 45 -17.33 -8.06 13.64
CA ILE A 45 -16.79 -7.57 12.37
C ILE A 45 -15.72 -6.53 12.68
N CYS A 46 -14.54 -6.73 12.13
CA CYS A 46 -13.40 -5.84 12.32
C CYS A 46 -13.68 -4.45 11.73
N ALA A 47 -13.70 -3.42 12.58
CA ALA A 47 -13.95 -2.03 12.16
C ALA A 47 -12.71 -1.33 11.58
N CYS A 48 -11.50 -1.77 11.96
CA CYS A 48 -10.25 -1.16 11.53
C CYS A 48 -9.12 -2.19 11.52
N CYS A 49 -8.25 -2.06 10.53
CA CYS A 49 -6.97 -2.77 10.50
C CYS A 49 -5.84 -1.79 10.23
N GLU A 50 -4.69 -2.09 10.79
CA GLU A 50 -3.42 -1.43 10.57
C GLU A 50 -2.52 -2.37 9.77
N LEU A 51 -1.88 -1.86 8.71
CA LEU A 51 -0.91 -2.57 7.91
C LEU A 51 0.43 -1.84 8.00
N HIS A 52 1.45 -2.55 8.47
CA HIS A 52 2.84 -2.10 8.43
C HIS A 52 3.49 -2.62 7.16
N MET A 53 4.11 -1.71 6.42
CA MET A 53 4.84 -2.02 5.20
C MET A 53 6.06 -1.12 5.09
N ASP A 54 7.06 -1.58 4.35
CA ASP A 54 8.25 -0.81 4.02
C ASP A 54 8.44 -0.72 2.50
N ILE A 55 8.90 0.44 2.04
CA ILE A 55 9.29 0.68 0.65
C ILE A 55 10.72 1.17 0.63
N ARG A 56 11.56 0.55 -0.20
CA ARG A 56 12.93 0.98 -0.43
C ARG A 56 13.01 1.61 -1.81
N PRO A 57 13.10 2.96 -1.90
CA PRO A 57 13.20 3.67 -3.17
C PRO A 57 14.54 3.42 -3.86
N LEU A 58 14.58 3.70 -5.15
CA LEU A 58 15.82 3.91 -5.89
C LEU A 58 16.22 5.40 -5.87
N PRO A 59 17.50 5.73 -6.19
CA PRO A 59 17.91 7.12 -6.37
C PRO A 59 17.00 7.87 -7.34
N GLY A 60 16.64 9.11 -6.98
CA GLY A 60 15.75 9.95 -7.77
C GLY A 60 14.25 9.79 -7.45
N MET A 61 13.85 8.80 -6.64
CA MET A 61 12.49 8.72 -6.12
C MET A 61 12.39 9.46 -4.79
N THR A 62 11.41 10.35 -4.65
CA THR A 62 11.14 11.01 -3.37
C THR A 62 10.08 10.25 -2.57
N LEU A 63 10.07 10.46 -1.26
CA LEU A 63 8.99 9.93 -0.41
C LEU A 63 7.62 10.48 -0.80
N ASN A 64 7.58 11.72 -1.31
CA ASN A 64 6.33 12.32 -1.75
C ASN A 64 5.76 11.63 -2.99
N ASP A 65 6.62 11.27 -3.95
CA ASP A 65 6.22 10.51 -5.14
C ASP A 65 5.67 9.13 -4.74
N LEU A 66 6.38 8.45 -3.84
CA LEU A 66 5.96 7.14 -3.33
C LEU A 66 4.61 7.21 -2.62
N ASN A 67 4.41 8.21 -1.76
CA ASN A 67 3.13 8.43 -1.08
C ASN A 67 2.01 8.76 -2.08
N GLY A 68 2.29 9.53 -3.12
CA GLY A 68 1.36 9.82 -4.21
C GLY A 68 0.91 8.55 -4.94
N LEU A 69 1.88 7.73 -5.38
CA LEU A 69 1.61 6.44 -6.04
C LEU A 69 0.81 5.49 -5.15
N LEU A 70 1.09 5.50 -3.84
CA LEU A 70 0.32 4.71 -2.87
C LEU A 70 -1.13 5.19 -2.74
N GLY A 71 -1.31 6.51 -2.68
CA GLY A 71 -2.62 7.16 -2.65
C GLY A 71 -3.44 6.81 -3.88
N GLU A 72 -2.85 6.89 -5.07
CA GLU A 72 -3.48 6.50 -6.34
C GLU A 72 -3.88 5.01 -6.35
N ALA A 73 -2.98 4.13 -5.91
CA ALA A 73 -3.26 2.70 -5.85
C ALA A 73 -4.41 2.35 -4.89
N LEU A 74 -4.51 3.10 -3.78
CA LEU A 74 -5.52 2.88 -2.74
C LEU A 74 -6.82 3.67 -2.93
N ALA A 75 -6.84 4.69 -3.80
CA ALA A 75 -8.02 5.53 -4.04
C ALA A 75 -9.32 4.74 -4.25
N PRO A 76 -9.37 3.67 -5.08
CA PRO A 76 -10.60 2.91 -5.30
C PRO A 76 -11.12 2.23 -4.02
N VAL A 77 -10.22 1.88 -3.09
CA VAL A 77 -10.57 1.25 -1.82
C VAL A 77 -11.06 2.31 -0.84
N SER A 78 -10.39 3.46 -0.79
CA SER A 78 -10.77 4.60 0.07
C SER A 78 -12.15 5.14 -0.26
N GLU A 79 -12.48 5.27 -1.55
CA GLU A 79 -13.79 5.77 -2.02
C GLU A 79 -14.94 4.80 -1.72
N THR A 80 -14.65 3.50 -1.63
CA THR A 80 -15.66 2.48 -1.31
C THR A 80 -15.89 2.34 0.20
N LEU A 81 -14.87 2.64 1.02
CA LEU A 81 -14.91 2.54 2.49
C LEU A 81 -15.35 3.82 3.18
N ALA A 82 -15.16 4.98 2.54
CA ALA A 82 -15.86 6.19 2.92
C ALA A 82 -17.35 5.96 2.63
N GLY A 83 -18.10 5.53 3.65
CA GLY A 83 -19.54 5.75 3.67
C GLY A 83 -19.87 7.23 3.40
N PRO A 84 -21.14 7.59 3.19
CA PRO A 84 -21.52 8.98 2.92
C PRO A 84 -20.83 9.94 3.90
N PRO A 85 -20.37 11.11 3.42
CA PRO A 85 -19.87 12.14 4.33
C PRO A 85 -21.02 12.45 5.28
N ASP A 86 -20.74 12.35 6.57
CA ASP A 86 -21.66 12.47 7.70
C ASP A 86 -22.40 11.18 8.05
N GLY A 87 -22.01 10.61 9.19
CA GLY A 87 -22.79 9.63 9.93
C GLY A 87 -24.09 10.23 10.45
N LEU A 88 -25.08 10.32 9.56
CA LEU A 88 -26.52 10.40 9.83
C LEU A 88 -27.22 9.19 9.20
#